data_AF-A0A1F7R0J9-F1
#
_entry.id   AF-A0A1F7R0J9-F1
#
_cell.length_a   1.000
_cell.length_b   1.000
_cell.length_c   1.000
_cell.angle_alpha   90.00
_cell.angle_beta   90.00
_cell.angle_gamma   90.00
#
_symmetry.space_group_name_H-M   'P 1'
#
loop_
_entity.id
_entity.type
_entity.pdbx_description
1 polymer ?
#
loop_
_entity_poly.entity_id
_entity_poly.type
_entity_poly.pdbx_seq_one_letter_code
_entity_poly.pdbx_strand_id
1 'polypeptide(L)'
;MSNNSKAINITLPDELLEAIDKAAKSEYASRSDFIRESIVRRLKGQRVVDEWGDEGNWETVVDFRDLPGGGMPAEELLERLKHLNGQDKQKPS
;
A
#
# COMPACT_ATOMS: atom_id res chain seq x y z
N MET A 1 -25.65 -0.88 -22.41
CA MET A 1 -25.90 -0.38 -21.04
C MET A 1 -25.98 1.14 -21.12
N SER A 2 -26.98 1.75 -20.49
CA SER A 2 -27.16 3.21 -20.52
C SER A 2 -26.02 3.88 -19.75
N ASN A 3 -25.09 4.55 -20.44
CA ASN A 3 -24.03 5.36 -19.81
C ASN A 3 -24.63 6.65 -19.24
N ASN A 4 -25.33 6.55 -18.10
CA ASN A 4 -25.96 7.68 -17.45
C ASN A 4 -24.91 8.42 -16.61
N SER A 5 -24.19 9.34 -17.24
CA SER A 5 -23.20 10.20 -16.55
C SER A 5 -23.84 11.51 -16.13
N LYS A 6 -23.42 12.04 -14.97
CA LYS A 6 -23.82 13.36 -14.47
C LYS A 6 -22.57 14.15 -14.10
N ALA A 7 -22.52 15.42 -14.48
CA ALA A 7 -21.44 16.32 -14.08
C ALA A 7 -21.68 16.82 -12.64
N ILE A 8 -20.61 16.95 -11.87
CA ILE A 8 -20.62 17.45 -10.49
C ILE A 8 -19.61 18.58 -10.42
N ASN A 9 -20.01 19.71 -9.84
CA ASN A 9 -19.12 20.82 -9.53
C ASN A 9 -18.77 20.77 -8.05
N ILE A 10 -17.47 20.87 -7.74
CA ILE A 10 -16.96 20.87 -6.36
C ILE A 10 -15.94 21.99 -6.21
N THR A 11 -15.86 22.55 -5.01
CA THR A 11 -14.84 23.54 -4.63
C THR A 11 -13.89 22.87 -3.64
N LEU A 12 -12.59 23.03 -3.87
CA LEU A 12 -11.52 22.48 -3.06
C LEU A 12 -10.50 23.58 -2.77
N PRO A 13 -9.77 23.53 -1.64
CA PRO A 13 -8.65 24.43 -1.40
C PRO A 13 -7.57 24.29 -2.46
N ASP A 14 -6.90 25.39 -2.79
CA ASP A 14 -5.85 25.42 -3.83
C ASP A 14 -4.71 24.44 -3.52
N GLU A 15 -4.26 24.38 -2.27
CA GLU A 15 -3.23 23.44 -1.81
C GLU A 15 -3.59 21.97 -2.08
N LEU A 16 -4.88 21.63 -1.95
CA LEU A 16 -5.37 20.29 -2.22
C LEU A 16 -5.40 20.00 -3.72
N LEU A 17 -5.76 20.99 -4.54
CA LEU A 17 -5.73 20.86 -6.00
C LEU A 17 -4.30 20.63 -6.51
N GLU A 18 -3.32 21.32 -5.96
CA GLU A 18 -1.90 21.11 -6.29
C GLU A 18 -1.42 19.71 -5.93
N ALA A 19 -1.80 19.21 -4.74
CA ALA A 19 -1.48 17.85 -4.33
C ALA A 19 -2.10 16.80 -5.26
N ILE A 20 -3.37 16.99 -5.66
CA ILE A 20 -4.06 16.13 -6.63
C ILE A 20 -3.35 16.14 -7.98
N ASP A 21 -2.93 17.31 -8.47
CA ASP A 21 -2.23 17.42 -9.76
C ASP A 21 -0.90 16.69 -9.77
N LYS A 22 -0.16 16.76 -8.65
CA LYS A 22 1.09 16.03 -8.50
C LYS A 22 0.85 14.51 -8.53
N ALA A 23 -0.15 14.02 -7.80
CA ALA A 23 -0.50 12.59 -7.75
C ALA A 23 -1.06 12.08 -9.09
N ALA A 24 -1.88 12.87 -9.78
CA ALA A 24 -2.39 12.53 -11.10
C ALA A 24 -1.25 12.38 -12.13
N LYS A 25 -0.26 13.28 -12.09
CA LYS A 25 0.93 13.20 -12.95
C LYS A 25 1.76 11.94 -12.71
N SER A 26 1.95 11.51 -11.46
CA SER A 26 2.68 10.28 -11.15
C SER A 26 1.98 9.02 -11.66
N GLU A 27 0.65 9.03 -11.70
CA GLU A 27 -0.15 7.92 -12.27
C GLU A 27 -0.43 8.08 -13.78
N TYR A 28 0.21 9.03 -14.47
CA TYR A 28 -0.04 9.36 -15.89
C TYR A 28 -1.52 9.61 -16.21
N ALA A 29 -2.28 10.13 -15.23
CA ALA A 29 -3.72 10.36 -15.31
C ALA A 29 -4.06 11.85 -15.40
N SER A 30 -5.25 12.17 -15.93
CA SER A 30 -5.79 13.53 -15.83
C SER A 30 -6.34 13.77 -14.41
N ARG A 31 -6.39 15.04 -13.98
CA ARG A 31 -6.99 15.42 -12.68
C ARG A 31 -8.39 14.83 -12.50
N SER A 32 -9.23 14.96 -13.53
CA SER A 32 -10.62 14.49 -13.49
C SER A 32 -10.71 12.97 -13.38
N ASP A 33 -9.83 12.25 -14.07
CA ASP A 33 -9.83 10.79 -14.04
C ASP A 33 -9.28 10.27 -12.71
N PHE A 34 -8.22 10.90 -12.21
CA PHE A 34 -7.66 10.60 -10.90
C PHE A 34 -8.67 10.81 -9.76
N ILE A 35 -9.42 11.93 -9.78
CA ILE A 35 -10.48 12.19 -8.79
C ILE A 35 -11.59 11.14 -8.89
N ARG A 36 -12.05 10.82 -10.11
CA ARG A 36 -13.10 9.81 -10.32
C ARG A 36 -12.67 8.46 -9.80
N GLU A 37 -11.48 8.02 -10.17
CA GLU A 37 -10.93 6.73 -9.78
C GLU A 37 -10.73 6.66 -8.26
N SER A 38 -10.17 7.70 -7.64
CA SER A 38 -10.00 7.79 -6.19
C SER A 38 -11.32 7.65 -5.42
N ILE A 39 -12.39 8.28 -5.92
CA ILE A 39 -13.74 8.16 -5.32
C ILE A 39 -14.25 6.72 -5.47
N VAL A 40 -14.11 6.11 -6.64
CA VAL A 40 -14.55 4.73 -6.89
C VAL A 40 -13.79 3.75 -5.99
N ARG A 41 -12.46 3.87 -5.88
CA ARG A 41 -11.61 3.05 -5.02
C ARG A 41 -12.06 3.13 -3.56
N ARG A 42 -12.26 4.37 -3.06
CA ARG A 42 -12.74 4.61 -1.69
C ARG A 42 -14.11 4.00 -1.44
N LEU A 43 -15.06 4.12 -2.37
CA LEU A 43 -16.40 3.54 -2.23
C LEU A 43 -16.40 2.01 -2.28
N LYS A 44 -15.47 1.42 -3.02
CA LYS A 44 -15.27 -0.04 -3.07
C LYS A 44 -14.48 -0.59 -1.89
N GLY A 45 -14.03 0.27 -0.96
CA GLY A 45 -13.17 -0.12 0.16
C GLY A 45 -11.74 -0.49 -0.26
N GLN A 46 -11.36 -0.21 -1.50
CA GLN A 46 -9.99 -0.35 -1.98
C GLN A 46 -9.20 0.86 -1.44
N ARG A 47 -8.48 0.68 -0.33
CA ARG A 47 -7.55 1.71 0.15
C ARG A 47 -6.47 1.91 -0.90
N VAL A 48 -5.95 3.14 -0.99
CA VAL A 48 -4.80 3.45 -1.83
C VAL A 48 -3.65 2.63 -1.30
N VAL A 49 -3.40 1.55 -2.00
CA VAL A 49 -2.26 0.68 -1.83
C VAL A 49 -1.04 1.52 -2.18
N ASP A 50 0.03 1.44 -1.37
CA ASP A 50 1.28 2.08 -1.74
C ASP A 50 1.82 1.50 -3.06
N GLU A 51 2.92 2.04 -3.58
CA GLU A 51 3.54 1.58 -4.83
C GLU A 51 3.93 0.09 -4.82
N TRP A 52 3.78 -0.62 -3.68
CA TRP A 52 4.26 -1.97 -3.42
C TRP A 52 3.19 -2.98 -3.00
N GLY A 53 1.91 -2.61 -2.94
CA GLY A 53 0.86 -3.59 -2.73
C GLY A 53 0.45 -3.82 -1.27
N ASP A 54 1.07 -3.12 -0.30
CA ASP A 54 0.95 -3.52 1.11
C ASP A 54 -0.06 -2.68 1.90
N GLU A 55 -0.94 -3.36 2.63
CA GLU A 55 -1.97 -2.77 3.49
C GLU A 55 -1.52 -2.69 4.97
N GLY A 56 -0.24 -2.95 5.27
CA GLY A 56 0.25 -3.14 6.64
C GLY A 56 1.31 -2.13 7.10
N ASN A 57 1.29 -1.80 8.40
CA ASN A 57 2.49 -1.32 9.08
C ASN A 57 3.56 -2.39 8.93
N TRP A 58 4.67 -2.07 8.26
CA TRP A 58 5.83 -2.95 8.18
C TRP A 58 6.33 -3.26 9.61
N GLU A 59 6.11 -4.48 10.07
CA GLU A 59 6.66 -4.97 11.33
C GLU A 59 7.97 -5.71 11.04
N THR A 60 9.00 -5.42 11.83
CA THR A 60 10.27 -6.14 11.73
C THR A 60 10.08 -7.53 12.31
N VAL A 61 9.83 -8.52 11.45
CA VAL A 61 9.66 -9.93 11.84
C VAL A 61 10.98 -10.61 12.22
N VAL A 62 12.11 -10.14 11.66
CA VAL A 62 13.45 -10.58 12.01
C VAL A 62 14.43 -9.42 11.87
N ASP A 63 15.27 -9.22 12.89
CA ASP A 63 16.35 -8.25 12.87
C ASP A 63 17.69 -8.96 12.63
N PHE A 64 18.42 -8.53 11.58
CA PHE A 64 19.72 -9.05 11.20
C PHE A 64 20.87 -8.06 11.48
N ARG A 65 20.62 -7.01 12.27
CA ARG A 65 21.62 -5.98 12.55
C ARG A 65 22.76 -6.45 13.46
N ASP A 66 22.54 -7.47 14.28
CA ASP A 66 23.52 -8.01 15.23
C ASP A 66 24.29 -9.24 14.71
N LEU A 67 24.41 -9.39 13.39
CA LEU A 67 25.17 -10.52 12.84
C LEU A 67 26.67 -10.34 13.07
N PRO A 68 27.38 -11.38 13.54
CA PRO A 68 28.83 -11.34 13.65
C PRO A 68 29.41 -11.02 12.27
N GLY A 69 30.33 -10.04 12.22
CA GLY A 69 30.89 -9.53 10.97
C GLY A 69 31.45 -10.65 10.11
N GLY A 70 30.75 -10.98 9.03
CA GLY A 70 31.04 -12.16 8.20
C GLY A 70 29.85 -12.67 7.37
N GLY A 71 28.63 -12.18 7.65
CA GLY A 71 27.41 -12.66 6.99
C GLY A 71 26.90 -13.94 7.63
N MET A 72 25.77 -14.46 7.12
CA MET A 72 25.13 -15.67 7.63
C MET A 72 25.08 -16.73 6.52
N PRO A 73 25.37 -18.01 6.83
CA PRO A 73 25.13 -19.12 5.91
C PRO A 73 23.65 -19.21 5.49
N ALA A 74 23.41 -19.57 4.23
CA ALA A 74 22.05 -19.65 3.69
C ALA A 74 21.19 -20.68 4.44
N GLU A 75 21.79 -21.77 4.91
CA GLU A 75 21.13 -22.81 5.67
C GLU A 75 20.65 -22.30 7.04
N GLU A 76 21.45 -21.48 7.72
CA GLU A 76 21.10 -20.88 8.99
C GLU A 76 19.97 -19.84 8.82
N LEU A 77 20.02 -19.06 7.74
CA LEU A 77 18.94 -18.13 7.38
C LEU A 77 17.62 -18.88 7.15
N LEU A 78 17.67 -19.98 6.41
CA LEU A 78 16.50 -20.80 6.11
C LEU A 78 15.90 -21.44 7.37
N GLU A 79 16.73 -21.94 8.29
CA GLU A 79 16.26 -22.46 9.58
C GLU A 79 15.55 -21.37 10.40
N ARG A 80 16.13 -20.17 10.50
CA ARG A 80 15.51 -19.03 11.21
C ARG A 80 14.17 -18.61 10.61
N LEU A 81 14.05 -18.60 9.28
CA LEU A 81 12.80 -18.27 8.59
C LEU A 81 11.72 -19.35 8.79
N LYS A 82 12.08 -20.64 8.81
CA LYS A 82 11.13 -21.74 9.07
C LYS A 82 10.48 -21.65 10.46
N HIS A 83 11.21 -21.14 11.46
CA HIS A 83 10.68 -20.98 12.81
C HIS A 83 9.59 -19.91 12.93
N LEU A 84 9.53 -18.94 12.01
CA LEU A 84 8.47 -17.91 11.97
C LEU A 84 7.13 -18.50 11.48
N ASN A 85 7.19 -19.45 10.55
CA ASN A 85 5.99 -20.06 9.95
C ASN A 85 5.23 -21.00 10.91
N GLY A 86 5.79 -21.29 12.09
CA GLY A 86 5.20 -22.15 13.12
C GLY A 86 4.41 -21.42 14.21
N GLN A 87 4.48 -20.09 14.28
CA GLN A 87 3.84 -19.32 15.36
C GLN A 87 2.37 -18.92 15.07
N ASP A 88 1.88 -19.12 13.85
CA ASP A 88 0.47 -18.84 13.49
C ASP A 88 -0.54 -19.90 13.97
N LYS A 89 -0.09 -21.00 14.59
CA LYS A 89 -1.00 -22.08 15.05
C LYS A 89 -1.26 -22.13 16.56
N GLN A 90 -0.75 -21.20 17.35
CA GLN A 90 -1.08 -21.11 18.79
C GLN A 90 -1.36 -19.68 19.23
N LYS A 91 -2.58 -19.22 18.97
CA LYS A 91 -3.24 -18.28 19.87
C LYS A 91 -4.70 -18.71 20.09
N PRO A 92 -4.98 -19.61 21.04
CA PRO A 92 -6.31 -19.74 21.61
C PRO A 92 -6.41 -18.74 22.78
N SER A 93 -7.27 -17.73 22.64
CA SER A 93 -8.14 -17.12 23.67
C SER A 93 -8.66 -15.78 23.18
#